data_AF-A0A7C5L0L1-F1
#
_entry.id   AF-A0A7C5L0L1-F1
#
_cell.length_a   1.000
_cell.length_b   1.000
_cell.length_c   1.000
_cell.angle_alpha   90.00
_cell.angle_beta   90.00
_cell.angle_gamma   90.00
#
_symmetry.space_group_name_H-M   'P 1'
#
loop_
_entity.id
_entity.type
_entity.pdbx_description
1 polymer ?
#
loop_
_entity_poly.entity_id
_entity_poly.type
_entity_poly.pdbx_seq_one_letter_code
_entity_poly.pdbx_strand_id
1 'polypeptide(L)'
;MTGSSLEGLSELATLVAATQDALTDDMITRLASAFSEGMILLDRLTRNEGLVHLLKELDRPENQHFLIALSDAFTAASREIATAPPAKGGVIGVCRLGCNAGTQEGLRLVSLIGEHLSASMRELHRHGN
;
A
#
# COMPACT_ATOMS: atom_id res chain seq x y z
N MET A 1 -22.53 -58.00 -20.72
CA MET A 1 -22.66 -56.84 -19.81
C MET A 1 -21.92 -55.61 -20.35
N THR A 2 -21.98 -55.33 -21.66
CA THR A 2 -21.17 -54.28 -22.31
C THR A 2 -21.96 -53.05 -22.76
N GLY A 3 -23.30 -53.10 -22.85
CA GLY A 3 -24.13 -51.97 -23.29
C GLY A 3 -24.23 -50.83 -22.26
N SER A 4 -24.50 -51.15 -20.99
CA SER A 4 -24.76 -50.14 -19.95
C SER A 4 -23.57 -49.22 -19.61
N SER A 5 -22.32 -49.69 -19.78
CA SER A 5 -21.12 -48.87 -19.53
C SER A 5 -20.85 -47.87 -20.66
N LEU A 6 -21.28 -48.17 -21.89
CA LEU A 6 -21.15 -47.28 -23.04
C LEU A 6 -22.18 -46.14 -22.99
N GLU A 7 -23.41 -46.44 -22.57
CA GLU A 7 -24.43 -45.41 -22.30
C GLU A 7 -23.99 -44.45 -21.18
N GLY A 8 -23.47 -44.96 -20.06
CA GLY A 8 -23.03 -44.11 -18.93
C GLY A 8 -21.82 -43.22 -19.26
N LEU A 9 -20.94 -43.66 -20.16
CA LEU A 9 -19.82 -42.86 -20.68
C LEU A 9 -20.30 -41.75 -21.61
N SER A 10 -21.36 -41.99 -22.41
CA SER A 10 -21.92 -40.95 -23.29
C SER A 10 -22.67 -39.88 -22.50
N GLU A 11 -23.41 -40.27 -21.45
CA GLU A 11 -24.05 -39.30 -20.54
C GLU A 11 -23.02 -38.48 -19.77
N LEU A 12 -21.94 -39.09 -19.28
CA LEU A 12 -20.85 -38.36 -18.64
C LEU A 12 -20.12 -37.43 -19.60
N ALA A 13 -19.85 -37.86 -20.84
CA ALA A 13 -19.24 -36.99 -21.85
C ALA A 13 -20.14 -35.80 -22.19
N THR A 14 -21.46 -36.02 -22.29
CA THR A 14 -22.44 -34.96 -22.57
C THR A 14 -22.58 -34.00 -21.38
N LEU A 15 -22.57 -34.52 -20.15
CA LEU A 15 -22.59 -33.72 -18.92
C LEU A 15 -21.30 -32.92 -18.74
N VAL A 16 -20.14 -33.53 -18.99
CA VAL A 16 -18.84 -32.85 -18.95
C VAL A 16 -18.76 -31.79 -20.04
N ALA A 17 -19.22 -32.08 -21.27
CA ALA A 17 -19.28 -31.10 -22.34
C ALA A 17 -20.22 -29.93 -22.00
N ALA A 18 -21.41 -30.20 -21.46
CA ALA A 18 -22.35 -29.15 -21.04
C ALA A 18 -21.84 -28.33 -19.85
N THR A 19 -21.14 -28.98 -18.91
CA THR A 19 -20.49 -28.29 -17.77
C THR A 19 -19.31 -27.46 -18.26
N GLN A 20 -18.53 -27.96 -19.22
CA GLN A 20 -17.42 -27.25 -19.84
C GLN A 20 -17.95 -26.04 -20.62
N ASP A 21 -18.97 -26.19 -21.45
CA ASP A 21 -19.59 -25.10 -22.22
C ASP A 21 -20.18 -24.00 -21.30
N ALA A 22 -20.93 -24.40 -20.27
CA ALA A 22 -21.52 -23.49 -19.28
C ALA A 22 -20.48 -22.78 -18.39
N LEU A 23 -19.36 -23.44 -18.09
CA LEU A 23 -18.25 -22.82 -17.36
C LEU A 23 -17.29 -22.05 -18.26
N THR A 24 -17.34 -22.22 -19.57
CA THR A 24 -16.37 -21.58 -20.47
C THR A 24 -16.88 -20.21 -20.86
N ASP A 25 -18.10 -20.08 -21.39
CA ASP A 25 -18.52 -18.80 -21.96
C ASP A 25 -18.87 -17.74 -20.91
N ASP A 26 -19.63 -18.09 -19.86
CA ASP A 26 -19.99 -17.13 -18.82
C ASP A 26 -18.79 -16.75 -17.95
N MET A 27 -17.93 -17.72 -17.59
CA MET A 27 -16.73 -17.43 -16.79
C MET A 27 -15.67 -16.70 -17.60
N ILE A 28 -15.46 -17.04 -18.89
CA ILE A 28 -14.54 -16.27 -19.75
C ILE A 28 -15.08 -14.87 -19.94
N THR A 29 -16.39 -14.68 -20.12
CA THR A 29 -17.00 -13.35 -20.24
C THR A 29 -16.79 -12.54 -18.95
N ARG A 30 -17.04 -13.13 -17.78
CA ARG A 30 -16.83 -12.46 -16.49
C ARG A 30 -15.36 -12.21 -16.19
N LEU A 31 -14.46 -13.12 -16.56
CA LEU A 31 -13.01 -12.96 -16.42
C LEU A 31 -12.51 -11.84 -17.35
N ALA A 32 -12.94 -11.83 -18.61
CA ALA A 32 -12.65 -10.78 -19.57
C ALA A 32 -13.19 -9.43 -19.10
N SER A 33 -14.39 -9.39 -18.51
CA SER A 33 -14.95 -8.19 -17.89
C SER A 33 -14.09 -7.73 -16.71
N ALA A 34 -13.73 -8.62 -15.79
CA ALA A 34 -12.89 -8.31 -14.64
C ALA A 34 -11.48 -7.82 -15.05
N PHE A 35 -10.88 -8.42 -16.09
CA PHE A 35 -9.63 -7.93 -16.65
C PHE A 35 -9.77 -6.57 -17.33
N SER A 36 -10.87 -6.34 -18.04
CA SER A 36 -11.15 -5.05 -18.67
C SER A 36 -11.35 -3.96 -17.63
N GLU A 37 -12.10 -4.24 -16.57
CA GLU A 37 -12.27 -3.36 -15.41
C GLU A 37 -10.93 -3.12 -14.70
N GLY A 38 -10.11 -4.17 -14.51
CA GLY A 38 -8.76 -4.06 -13.98
C GLY A 38 -7.86 -3.17 -14.83
N MET A 39 -7.90 -3.30 -16.16
CA MET A 39 -7.18 -2.43 -17.08
C MET A 39 -7.64 -0.97 -17.01
N ILE A 40 -8.95 -0.74 -16.87
CA ILE A 40 -9.50 0.61 -16.70
C ILE A 40 -9.02 1.22 -15.38
N LEU A 41 -9.01 0.45 -14.29
CA LEU A 41 -8.49 0.91 -13.00
C LEU A 41 -6.98 1.23 -13.09
N LEU A 42 -6.20 0.40 -13.80
CA LEU A 42 -4.78 0.64 -14.04
C LEU A 42 -4.54 1.87 -14.91
N ASP A 43 -5.34 2.11 -15.96
CA ASP A 43 -5.26 3.33 -16.78
C ASP A 43 -5.58 4.56 -15.93
N ARG A 44 -6.61 4.51 -15.09
CA ARG A 44 -6.96 5.60 -14.16
C ARG A 44 -5.87 5.84 -13.12
N LEU A 45 -5.24 4.78 -12.60
CA LEU A 45 -4.13 4.87 -11.66
C LEU A 45 -2.90 5.50 -12.33
N THR A 46 -2.60 5.09 -13.56
CA THR A 46 -1.48 5.60 -14.36
C THR A 46 -1.70 7.05 -14.79
N ARG A 47 -2.96 7.46 -15.00
CA ARG A 47 -3.33 8.85 -15.28
C ARG A 47 -3.47 9.69 -14.01
N ASN A 48 -3.39 9.10 -12.83
CA ASN A 48 -3.35 9.87 -11.59
C ASN A 48 -1.96 10.49 -11.45
N GLU A 49 -1.83 11.73 -11.92
CA GLU A 49 -0.58 12.48 -11.91
C GLU A 49 0.04 12.55 -10.51
N GLY A 50 -0.80 12.65 -9.46
CA GLY A 50 -0.34 12.66 -8.08
C GLY A 50 0.34 11.36 -7.66
N LEU A 51 -0.24 10.21 -7.96
CA LEU A 51 0.33 8.90 -7.61
C LEU A 51 1.56 8.57 -8.45
N VAL A 52 1.55 8.90 -9.74
CA VAL A 52 2.74 8.73 -10.61
C VAL A 52 3.86 9.67 -10.17
N HIS A 53 3.53 10.90 -9.79
CA HIS A 53 4.52 11.85 -9.25
C HIS A 53 5.11 11.33 -7.93
N LEU A 54 4.27 10.85 -7.01
CA LEU A 54 4.71 10.26 -5.74
C LEU A 54 5.62 9.04 -6.01
N LEU A 55 5.23 8.14 -6.90
CA LEU A 55 6.03 6.96 -7.25
C LEU A 55 7.40 7.37 -7.82
N LYS A 56 7.43 8.34 -8.75
CA LYS A 56 8.68 8.88 -9.31
C LYS A 56 9.54 9.50 -8.22
N GLU A 57 8.94 10.23 -7.29
CA GLU A 57 9.67 10.85 -6.18
C GLU A 57 10.25 9.77 -5.26
N LEU A 58 9.50 8.72 -4.92
CA LEU A 58 10.01 7.57 -4.15
C LEU A 58 11.13 6.81 -4.85
N ASP A 59 11.16 6.80 -6.19
CA ASP A 59 12.19 6.12 -6.98
C ASP A 59 13.50 6.94 -7.07
N ARG A 60 13.50 8.21 -6.64
CA ARG A 60 14.71 9.03 -6.61
C ARG A 60 15.70 8.47 -5.57
N PRO A 61 17.00 8.38 -5.90
CA PRO A 61 17.99 7.77 -5.01
C PRO A 61 18.07 8.47 -3.66
N GLU A 62 17.86 9.79 -3.61
CA GLU A 62 17.84 10.56 -2.36
C GLU A 62 16.68 10.14 -1.46
N ASN A 63 15.49 9.93 -2.03
CA ASN A 63 14.30 9.53 -1.29
C ASN A 63 14.34 8.05 -0.90
N GLN A 64 14.88 7.17 -1.75
CA GLN A 64 15.14 5.78 -1.37
C GLN A 64 16.10 5.70 -0.18
N HIS A 65 17.17 6.49 -0.18
CA HIS A 65 18.09 6.55 0.94
C HIS A 65 17.40 7.04 2.22
N PHE A 66 16.56 8.07 2.11
CA PHE A 66 15.75 8.56 3.23
C PHE A 66 14.79 7.49 3.76
N LEU A 67 14.07 6.76 2.89
CA LEU A 67 13.14 5.70 3.30
C LEU A 67 13.84 4.54 4.00
N ILE A 68 15.01 4.14 3.51
CA ILE A 68 15.84 3.12 4.14
C ILE A 68 16.29 3.60 5.52
N ALA A 69 16.85 4.81 5.61
CA ALA A 69 17.29 5.39 6.89
C ALA A 69 16.13 5.52 7.90
N LEU A 70 14.93 5.90 7.43
CA LEU A 70 13.73 5.97 8.25
C LEU A 70 13.32 4.59 8.75
N SER A 71 13.34 3.57 7.89
CA SER A 71 13.03 2.18 8.25
C SER A 71 14.01 1.62 9.28
N ASP A 72 15.31 1.88 9.10
CA ASP A 72 16.35 1.50 10.04
C ASP A 72 16.17 2.21 11.39
N ALA A 73 15.86 3.50 11.37
CA ALA A 73 15.58 4.27 12.58
C ALA A 73 14.36 3.75 13.34
N PHE A 74 13.26 3.41 12.66
CA PHE A 74 12.09 2.79 13.28
C PHE A 74 12.43 1.42 13.89
N THR A 75 13.19 0.60 13.17
CA THR A 75 13.61 -0.73 13.65
C THR A 75 14.50 -0.63 14.88
N ALA A 76 15.45 0.32 14.87
CA ALA A 76 16.32 0.61 15.99
C ALA A 76 15.53 1.11 17.21
N ALA A 77 14.65 2.10 17.01
CA ALA A 77 13.81 2.64 18.08
C ALA A 77 12.88 1.58 18.67
N SER A 78 12.27 0.74 17.82
CA SER A 78 11.42 -0.37 18.26
C SER A 78 12.19 -1.36 19.13
N ARG A 79 13.41 -1.74 18.72
CA ARG A 79 14.29 -2.62 19.48
C ARG A 79 14.73 -1.99 20.80
N GLU A 80 15.08 -0.72 20.79
CA GLU A 80 15.49 0.02 22.00
C GLU A 80 14.34 0.09 23.01
N ILE A 81 13.12 0.44 22.57
CA ILE A 81 11.93 0.46 23.43
C ILE A 81 11.63 -0.95 23.99
N ALA A 82 11.77 -1.99 23.17
CA ALA A 82 11.51 -3.37 23.60
C ALA A 82 12.54 -3.89 24.63
N THR A 83 13.75 -3.33 24.65
CA THR A 83 14.85 -3.78 25.52
C THR A 83 15.14 -2.84 26.68
N ALA A 84 14.67 -1.59 26.62
CA ALA A 84 14.86 -0.61 27.68
C ALA A 84 13.94 -0.90 28.90
N PRO A 85 14.42 -0.65 30.13
CA PRO A 85 13.55 -0.68 31.29
C PRO A 85 12.44 0.38 31.14
N PRO A 86 11.22 0.10 31.65
CA PRO A 86 10.09 1.02 31.52
C PRO A 86 10.46 2.40 32.07
N ALA A 87 10.04 3.44 31.35
CA ALA A 87 10.35 4.81 31.71
C ALA A 87 9.84 5.09 33.13
N LYS A 88 10.73 5.58 34.01
CA LYS A 88 10.40 5.88 35.42
C LYS A 88 9.36 7.00 35.58
N GLY A 89 9.05 7.73 34.50
CA GLY A 89 8.02 8.78 34.47
C GLY A 89 8.32 9.99 35.37
N GLY A 90 7.33 10.88 35.51
CA GLY A 90 7.37 12.05 36.40
C GLY A 90 7.72 13.38 35.72
N VAL A 91 7.36 14.48 36.38
CA VAL A 91 7.55 15.87 35.87
C VAL A 91 9.03 16.16 35.56
N ILE A 92 9.95 15.66 36.39
CA ILE A 92 11.40 15.77 36.17
C ILE A 92 11.84 15.00 34.92
N GLY A 93 11.26 13.81 34.67
CA GLY A 93 11.56 13.00 33.49
C GLY A 93 11.10 13.67 32.20
N VAL A 94 9.90 14.25 32.20
CA VAL A 94 9.36 15.04 31.07
C VAL A 94 10.22 16.27 30.81
N CYS A 95 10.58 17.02 31.87
CA CYS A 95 11.43 18.20 31.73
C CYS A 95 12.81 17.83 31.15
N ARG A 96 13.42 16.74 31.64
CA ARG A 96 14.71 16.25 31.13
C ARG A 96 14.62 15.78 29.67
N LEU A 97 13.55 15.11 29.30
CA LEU A 97 13.31 14.69 27.91
C LEU A 97 13.16 15.91 26.99
N GLY A 98 12.38 16.91 27.39
CA GLY A 98 12.23 18.16 26.62
C GLY A 98 13.53 18.97 26.51
N CYS A 99 14.42 18.88 27.50
CA CYS A 99 15.75 19.50 27.45
C CYS A 99 16.81 18.67 26.71
N ASN A 100 16.48 17.47 26.22
CA ASN A 100 17.41 16.66 25.45
C ASN A 100 17.57 17.22 24.04
N ALA A 101 18.81 17.48 23.62
CA ALA A 101 19.12 18.01 22.29
C ALA A 101 18.54 17.16 21.16
N GLY A 102 18.59 15.83 21.27
CA GLY A 102 18.03 14.91 20.28
C GLY A 102 16.50 14.98 20.19
N THR A 103 15.81 15.18 21.32
CA THR A 103 14.36 15.40 21.33
C THR A 103 14.00 16.74 20.70
N GLN A 104 14.78 17.78 20.95
CA GLN A 104 14.59 19.10 20.35
C GLN A 104 14.81 19.06 18.82
N GLU A 105 15.84 18.37 18.36
CA GLU A 105 16.10 18.18 16.92
C GLU A 105 14.99 17.37 16.24
N GLY A 106 14.50 16.31 16.87
CA GLY A 106 13.37 15.53 16.36
C GLY A 106 12.08 16.35 16.26
N LEU A 107 11.77 17.14 17.30
CA LEU A 107 10.63 18.07 17.27
C LEU A 107 10.79 19.12 16.17
N ARG A 108 11.98 19.69 16.02
CA ARG A 108 12.28 20.67 14.95
C ARG A 108 12.10 20.08 13.56
N LEU A 109 12.54 18.84 13.33
CA LEU A 109 12.34 18.14 12.07
C LEU A 109 10.85 18.02 11.73
N VAL A 110 10.04 17.54 12.68
CA VAL A 110 8.59 17.40 12.51
C VAL A 110 7.93 18.75 12.24
N SER A 111 8.34 19.81 12.96
CA SER A 111 7.84 21.17 12.73
C SER A 111 8.15 21.68 11.32
N LEU A 112 9.39 21.53 10.83
CA LEU A 112 9.79 21.96 9.49
C LEU A 112 9.00 21.23 8.40
N ILE A 113 8.82 19.92 8.53
CA ILE A 113 7.99 19.12 7.61
C ILE A 113 6.55 19.67 7.58
N GLY A 114 5.97 19.94 8.76
CA GLY A 114 4.62 20.48 8.88
C GLY A 114 4.46 21.87 8.26
N GLU A 115 5.44 22.75 8.42
CA GLU A 115 5.44 24.09 7.83
C GLU A 115 5.44 24.03 6.29
N HIS A 116 6.31 23.23 5.69
CA HIS A 116 6.37 23.06 4.24
C HIS A 116 5.10 22.45 3.66
N LEU A 117 4.53 21.44 4.34
CA LEU A 117 3.27 20.83 3.93
C LEU A 117 2.10 21.83 4.00
N SER A 118 2.00 22.60 5.09
CA SER A 118 0.94 23.60 5.25
C SER A 118 1.05 24.71 4.21
N ALA A 119 2.26 25.17 3.90
CA ALA A 119 2.50 26.18 2.88
C ALA A 119 2.07 25.70 1.49
N SER A 120 2.48 24.50 1.08
CA SER A 120 2.11 23.90 -0.20
C SER A 120 0.59 23.71 -0.35
N MET A 121 -0.09 23.25 0.71
CA MET A 121 -1.55 23.11 0.72
C MET A 121 -2.29 24.45 0.61
N ARG A 122 -1.74 25.53 1.20
CA ARG A 122 -2.30 26.88 1.09
C ARG A 122 -2.13 27.47 -0.31
N GLU A 123 -1.01 27.19 -0.97
CA GLU A 123 -0.78 27.61 -2.35
C GLU A 123 -1.75 26.94 -3.32
N LEU A 124 -2.02 25.65 -3.13
CA LEU A 124 -3.01 24.92 -3.93
C LEU A 124 -4.41 25.53 -3.80
N HIS A 125 -4.83 25.91 -2.60
CA HIS A 125 -6.13 26.57 -2.37
C HIS A 125 -6.18 28.00 -2.96
N ARG A 126 -5.04 28.70 -3.04
CA ARG A 126 -4.96 30.05 -3.59
C ARG A 126 -4.97 30.07 -5.12
N HIS A 127 -4.47 29.02 -5.77
CA HIS A 127 -4.47 28.85 -7.23
C HIS A 127 -5.70 28.13 -7.79
N GLY A 128 -6.53 27.51 -6.93
CA GLY A 128 -7.77 26.85 -7.31
C GLY A 128 -9.02 27.75 -7.38
N ASN A 129 -8.84 29.07 -7.56
CA ASN A 129 -9.91 30.07 -7.75
C ASN A 129 -9.68 30.86 -9.06
#